data_AF-A0AAV5T9C9-F1
#
_entry.id   AF-A0AAV5T9C9-F1
#
_cell.length_a   1.000
_cell.length_b   1.000
_cell.length_c   1.000
_cell.angle_alpha   90.00
_cell.angle_beta   90.00
_cell.angle_gamma   90.00
#
_symmetry.space_group_name_H-M   'P 1'
#
loop_
_entity.id
_entity.type
_entity.pdbx_description
1 polymer ?
#
loop_
_entity_poly.entity_id
_entity_poly.type
_entity_poly.pdbx_seq_one_letter_code
_entity_poly.pdbx_strand_id
1 'polypeptide(L)'
;MAEHERLSTGREIPALSPTVLTVLKEVARLFGDRSAELHGCSKEYKVWAGIGLTSFSFSHRESLKKFIHERGSGRPELIKLGEMLGLQIVGEHLQILGLLDKLVTGPFWRLAENVTHVMETGATVSLLLSWVRECRESPVSMFSGNCSVPSLHSIAPGSEEFLEKLLSVNPSEASLEAVALVMESSLGYFEYLFEDFIPGGKYSGAVDDVVMDRTRCASATNRFIESGFGFVDRLFSHAPNMSIFRREARLLISKNHTMAWLSSKSSEERQAIVSIARASISTVRAEETLAKKLLSEAILQKGLEKEKEYVAKCNLRIKRRNQAIAAISPFGFIISVKSISAIMDSPSESDRVSALSAQIRFRERAPQQTPPEPKIYTLSKKGKKLTEEELHRQLVVLIEADQKGTLLISSTDHPFTGRTIRRWTEEANEDGIVSSIKTRSETSLVTLSFPSGSVSYPLPQLETLLNEGPFE
;
A
#
# COMPACT_ATOMS: atom_id res chain seq x y z
N MET A 1 -2.44 -15.28 -16.18
CA MET A 1 -3.68 -14.96 -16.93
C MET A 1 -4.86 -14.72 -16.01
N ALA A 2 -5.42 -15.72 -15.31
CA ALA A 2 -6.60 -15.52 -14.44
C ALA A 2 -6.45 -14.44 -13.34
N GLU A 3 -5.30 -14.32 -12.68
CA GLU A 3 -5.08 -13.30 -11.62
C GLU A 3 -4.81 -11.90 -12.21
N HIS A 4 -4.25 -11.82 -13.42
CA HIS A 4 -4.06 -10.56 -14.17
C HIS A 4 -5.38 -10.07 -14.77
N GLU A 5 -6.22 -10.97 -15.32
CA GLU A 5 -7.61 -10.68 -15.71
C GLU A 5 -8.46 -10.24 -14.53
N ARG A 6 -8.32 -10.87 -13.35
CA ARG A 6 -9.01 -10.45 -12.12
C ARG A 6 -8.63 -9.03 -11.71
N LEU A 7 -7.34 -8.68 -11.81
CA LEU A 7 -6.81 -7.36 -11.46
C LEU A 7 -7.15 -6.28 -12.51
N SER A 8 -7.24 -6.64 -13.80
CA SER A 8 -7.49 -5.69 -14.88
C SER A 8 -8.97 -5.50 -15.23
N THR A 9 -9.84 -6.50 -15.00
CA THR A 9 -11.25 -6.46 -15.45
C THR A 9 -12.27 -6.44 -14.30
N GLY A 10 -11.85 -6.68 -13.06
CA GLY A 10 -12.74 -6.65 -11.88
C GLY A 10 -13.82 -7.74 -11.84
N ARG A 11 -13.75 -8.76 -12.71
CA ARG A 11 -14.67 -9.91 -12.68
C ARG A 11 -14.13 -11.03 -11.79
N GLU A 12 -14.99 -11.56 -10.93
CA GLU A 12 -14.68 -12.74 -10.10
C GLU A 12 -14.62 -14.00 -10.97
N ILE A 13 -13.48 -14.69 -10.94
CA ILE A 13 -13.32 -16.03 -11.55
C ILE A 13 -13.61 -17.07 -10.45
N PRO A 14 -14.37 -18.15 -10.72
CA PRO A 14 -14.75 -19.15 -9.72
C PRO A 14 -13.54 -19.76 -9.00
N ALA A 15 -13.63 -19.85 -7.67
CA ALA A 15 -12.56 -20.18 -6.72
C ALA A 15 -11.93 -21.59 -6.83
N LEU A 16 -12.19 -22.34 -7.89
CA LEU A 16 -11.90 -23.78 -7.99
C LEU A 16 -11.20 -24.22 -9.29
N SER A 17 -10.75 -23.30 -10.14
CA SER A 17 -9.92 -23.70 -11.29
C SER A 17 -8.47 -23.91 -10.83
N PRO A 18 -7.90 -25.12 -10.92
CA PRO A 18 -6.53 -25.40 -10.50
C PRO A 18 -5.55 -24.64 -11.40
N THR A 19 -5.00 -23.54 -10.89
CA THR A 19 -4.02 -22.75 -11.64
C THR A 19 -2.60 -23.23 -11.35
N VAL A 20 -1.72 -23.12 -12.35
CA VAL A 20 -0.28 -23.38 -12.17
C VAL A 20 0.34 -22.52 -11.05
N LEU A 21 -0.21 -21.32 -10.82
CA LEU A 21 0.19 -20.44 -9.72
C LEU A 21 -0.18 -20.99 -8.36
N THR A 22 -1.35 -21.62 -8.23
CA THR A 22 -1.75 -22.32 -7.00
C THR A 22 -0.78 -23.45 -6.69
N VAL A 23 -0.38 -24.22 -7.71
CA VAL A 23 0.62 -25.30 -7.57
C VAL A 23 1.97 -24.73 -7.12
N LEU A 24 2.46 -23.67 -7.76
CA LEU A 24 3.72 -23.04 -7.38
C LEU A 24 3.69 -22.46 -5.96
N LYS A 25 2.58 -21.81 -5.56
CA LYS A 25 2.37 -21.29 -4.19
C LYS A 25 2.38 -22.41 -3.15
N GLU A 26 1.67 -23.52 -3.42
CA GLU A 26 1.64 -24.68 -2.51
C GLU A 26 2.99 -25.40 -2.43
N VAL A 27 3.69 -25.55 -3.56
CA VAL A 27 5.06 -26.10 -3.56
C VAL A 27 5.98 -25.21 -2.72
N ALA A 28 5.96 -23.88 -2.91
CA ALA A 28 6.76 -22.96 -2.12
C ALA A 28 6.37 -22.95 -0.63
N ARG A 29 5.09 -23.14 -0.28
CA ARG A 29 4.61 -23.19 1.11
C ARG A 29 5.05 -24.46 1.82
N LEU A 30 4.90 -25.61 1.17
CA LEU A 30 5.14 -26.93 1.75
C LEU A 30 6.61 -27.34 1.71
N PHE A 31 7.35 -26.84 0.71
CA PHE A 31 8.72 -27.20 0.43
C PHE A 31 9.67 -25.98 0.40
N GLY A 32 9.26 -24.80 0.84
CA GLY A 32 10.16 -23.62 0.90
C GLY A 32 10.97 -23.53 2.20
N ASP A 33 12.00 -22.67 2.22
CA ASP A 33 12.88 -22.46 3.39
C ASP A 33 12.15 -22.00 4.67
N ARG A 34 10.92 -21.49 4.55
CA ARG A 34 10.07 -21.05 5.67
C ARG A 34 8.93 -22.02 5.99
N SER A 35 8.93 -23.23 5.44
CA SER A 35 7.88 -24.22 5.70
C SER A 35 7.92 -24.68 7.17
N ALA A 36 6.95 -24.23 7.98
CA ALA A 36 6.87 -24.57 9.40
C ALA A 36 6.49 -26.04 9.65
N GLU A 37 6.01 -26.78 8.64
CA GLU A 37 5.31 -28.07 8.84
C GLU A 37 6.06 -29.31 8.32
N LEU A 38 7.20 -29.14 7.62
CA LEU A 38 7.89 -30.23 6.91
C LEU A 38 9.43 -30.23 7.07
N HIS A 39 9.95 -29.67 8.16
CA HIS A 39 11.40 -29.56 8.43
C HIS A 39 12.19 -30.89 8.36
N GLY A 40 11.55 -32.04 8.55
CA GLY A 40 12.19 -33.36 8.44
C GLY A 40 12.47 -33.84 7.01
N CYS A 41 11.71 -33.35 6.02
CA CYS A 41 11.85 -33.76 4.61
C CYS A 41 12.77 -32.84 3.80
N SER A 42 13.26 -31.75 4.42
CA SER A 42 14.00 -30.66 3.78
C SER A 42 15.45 -30.98 3.37
N LYS A 43 16.09 -32.03 3.91
CA LYS A 43 17.54 -32.24 3.69
C LYS A 43 17.92 -32.64 2.25
N GLU A 44 17.13 -33.44 1.53
CA GLU A 44 17.39 -33.84 0.13
C GLU A 44 17.21 -32.69 -0.88
N TYR A 45 16.80 -31.56 -0.35
CA TYR A 45 16.02 -30.60 -1.07
C TYR A 45 16.52 -29.18 -0.77
N LYS A 46 17.28 -28.94 0.31
CA LYS A 46 17.99 -27.68 0.65
C LYS A 46 18.85 -27.00 -0.44
N VAL A 47 18.99 -27.58 -1.63
CA VAL A 47 19.66 -26.99 -2.81
C VAL A 47 18.78 -25.90 -3.50
N TRP A 48 17.56 -25.66 -2.99
CA TRP A 48 16.49 -24.86 -3.61
C TRP A 48 16.68 -23.34 -3.76
N ALA A 49 17.64 -22.72 -3.08
CA ALA A 49 17.73 -21.24 -3.05
C ALA A 49 18.28 -20.58 -4.33
N GLY A 50 18.76 -21.37 -5.31
CA GLY A 50 19.42 -20.85 -6.53
C GLY A 50 18.71 -21.12 -7.86
N ILE A 51 17.61 -21.89 -7.88
CA ILE A 51 17.00 -22.40 -9.12
C ILE A 51 15.54 -21.92 -9.22
N GLY A 52 15.15 -21.35 -10.36
CA GLY A 52 13.78 -20.89 -10.63
C GLY A 52 12.73 -21.96 -10.31
N LEU A 53 11.71 -21.57 -9.52
CA LEU A 53 10.70 -22.46 -8.94
C LEU A 53 9.91 -23.25 -10.01
N THR A 54 9.67 -22.66 -11.18
CA THR A 54 8.92 -23.25 -12.30
C THR A 54 9.68 -24.39 -12.97
N SER A 55 10.95 -24.15 -13.34
CA SER A 55 11.86 -25.14 -13.92
C SER A 55 12.07 -26.34 -12.99
N PHE A 56 12.13 -26.06 -11.68
CA PHE A 56 12.24 -27.10 -10.65
C PHE A 56 10.95 -27.92 -10.52
N SER A 57 9.79 -27.27 -10.37
CA SER A 57 8.49 -27.94 -10.23
C SER A 57 8.15 -28.80 -11.45
N PHE A 58 8.58 -28.42 -12.66
CA PHE A 58 8.48 -29.25 -13.84
C PHE A 58 9.40 -30.48 -13.77
N SER A 59 10.70 -30.26 -13.53
CA SER A 59 11.71 -31.32 -13.61
C SER A 59 11.60 -32.37 -12.49
N HIS A 60 11.06 -31.98 -11.33
CA HIS A 60 10.87 -32.87 -10.18
C HIS A 60 9.40 -33.27 -10.00
N ARG A 61 8.53 -33.01 -10.98
CA ARG A 61 7.09 -33.31 -10.91
C ARG A 61 6.81 -34.77 -10.54
N GLU A 62 7.50 -35.71 -11.16
CA GLU A 62 7.31 -37.14 -10.90
C GLU A 62 7.88 -37.56 -9.54
N SER A 63 9.00 -36.99 -9.12
CA SER A 63 9.55 -37.19 -7.76
C SER A 63 8.61 -36.63 -6.68
N LEU A 64 7.98 -35.48 -6.92
CA LEU A 64 6.99 -34.89 -6.02
C LEU A 64 5.72 -35.73 -5.95
N LYS A 65 5.22 -36.24 -7.09
CA LYS A 65 4.08 -37.17 -7.11
C LYS A 65 4.38 -38.45 -6.34
N LYS A 66 5.56 -39.04 -6.54
CA LYS A 66 6.01 -40.23 -5.81
C LYS A 66 6.09 -39.97 -4.31
N PHE A 67 6.68 -38.85 -3.91
CA PHE A 67 6.74 -38.44 -2.51
C PHE A 67 5.35 -38.24 -1.88
N ILE A 68 4.44 -37.56 -2.59
CA ILE A 68 3.05 -37.36 -2.14
C ILE A 68 2.32 -38.70 -2.02
N HIS A 69 2.57 -39.64 -2.93
CA HIS A 69 2.00 -40.98 -2.84
C HIS A 69 2.52 -41.76 -1.62
N GLU A 70 3.81 -41.67 -1.33
CA GLU A 70 4.46 -42.39 -0.22
C GLU A 70 4.19 -41.76 1.16
N ARG A 71 4.01 -40.43 1.24
CA ARG A 71 3.97 -39.67 2.51
C ARG A 71 2.71 -38.83 2.70
N GLY A 72 1.81 -38.79 1.72
CA GLY A 72 0.61 -37.94 1.73
C GLY A 72 -0.57 -38.48 2.53
N SER A 73 -0.52 -39.74 2.99
CA SER A 73 -1.61 -40.34 3.77
C SER A 73 -1.85 -39.54 5.06
N GLY A 74 -3.05 -38.97 5.20
CA GLY A 74 -3.46 -38.17 6.36
C GLY A 74 -3.20 -36.65 6.24
N ARG A 75 -2.68 -36.17 5.10
CA ARG A 75 -2.45 -34.73 4.87
C ARG A 75 -3.26 -34.25 3.65
N PRO A 76 -4.45 -33.64 3.87
CA PRO A 76 -5.36 -33.28 2.77
C PRO A 76 -4.73 -32.30 1.76
N GLU A 77 -3.82 -31.45 2.24
CA GLU A 77 -3.11 -30.45 1.42
C GLU A 77 -2.14 -31.10 0.42
N LEU A 78 -1.42 -32.16 0.83
CA LEU A 78 -0.51 -32.89 -0.06
C LEU A 78 -1.29 -33.71 -1.09
N ILE A 79 -2.42 -34.30 -0.70
CA ILE A 79 -3.30 -35.04 -1.60
C ILE A 79 -3.83 -34.10 -2.69
N LYS A 80 -4.34 -32.93 -2.30
CA LYS A 80 -4.80 -31.88 -3.23
C LYS A 80 -3.68 -31.40 -4.16
N LEU A 81 -2.46 -31.24 -3.66
CA LEU A 81 -1.31 -30.89 -4.49
C LEU A 81 -0.97 -32.00 -5.50
N GLY A 82 -1.04 -33.28 -5.09
CA GLY A 82 -0.83 -34.43 -5.95
C GLY A 82 -1.84 -34.50 -7.09
N GLU A 83 -3.12 -34.28 -6.77
CA GLU A 83 -4.20 -34.18 -7.77
C GLU A 83 -3.95 -33.07 -8.79
N MET A 84 -3.57 -31.86 -8.32
CA MET A 84 -3.26 -30.74 -9.20
C MET A 84 -2.01 -31.00 -10.06
N LEU A 85 -0.95 -31.61 -9.51
CA LEU A 85 0.23 -32.02 -10.25
C LEU A 85 -0.07 -33.12 -11.28
N GLY A 86 -1.16 -33.87 -11.11
CA GLY A 86 -1.64 -34.89 -12.05
C GLY A 86 -2.25 -34.32 -13.32
N LEU A 87 -2.73 -33.06 -13.30
CA LEU A 87 -3.39 -32.45 -14.44
C LEU A 87 -2.42 -32.17 -15.60
N GLN A 88 -2.79 -32.56 -16.81
CA GLN A 88 -1.96 -32.38 -18.01
C GLN A 88 -1.69 -30.89 -18.28
N ILE A 89 -2.73 -30.05 -18.23
CA ILE A 89 -2.64 -28.60 -18.44
C ILE A 89 -1.68 -27.91 -17.46
N VAL A 90 -1.57 -28.40 -16.21
CA VAL A 90 -0.62 -27.88 -15.23
C VAL A 90 0.82 -28.25 -15.63
N GLY A 91 1.03 -29.46 -16.13
CA GLY A 91 2.33 -29.88 -16.66
C GLY A 91 2.79 -29.02 -17.84
N GLU A 92 1.89 -28.79 -18.79
CA GLU A 92 2.12 -27.94 -19.98
C GLU A 92 2.45 -26.49 -19.57
N HIS A 93 1.66 -25.90 -18.66
CA HIS A 93 1.95 -24.56 -18.15
C HIS A 93 3.27 -24.47 -17.36
N LEU A 94 3.61 -25.50 -16.57
CA LEU A 94 4.90 -25.55 -15.86
C LEU A 94 6.08 -25.63 -16.85
N GLN A 95 5.91 -26.36 -17.95
CA GLN A 95 6.91 -26.43 -19.02
C GLN A 95 7.13 -25.05 -19.65
N ILE A 96 6.05 -24.38 -20.05
CA ILE A 96 6.08 -23.05 -20.66
C ILE A 96 6.75 -22.03 -19.73
N LEU A 97 6.35 -22.01 -18.44
CA LEU A 97 6.94 -21.12 -17.45
C LEU A 97 8.40 -21.44 -17.12
N GLY A 98 8.80 -22.72 -17.18
CA GLY A 98 10.19 -23.13 -17.03
C GLY A 98 11.06 -22.68 -18.21
N LEU A 99 10.55 -22.85 -19.43
CA LEU A 99 11.21 -22.37 -20.65
C LEU A 99 11.35 -20.84 -20.66
N LEU A 100 10.31 -20.10 -20.24
CA LEU A 100 10.39 -18.64 -20.06
C LEU A 100 11.46 -18.23 -19.04
N ASP A 101 11.55 -18.95 -17.91
CA ASP A 101 12.60 -18.73 -16.90
C ASP A 101 14.00 -18.89 -17.50
N LYS A 102 14.21 -19.97 -18.25
CA LYS A 102 15.54 -20.33 -18.79
C LYS A 102 15.95 -19.56 -20.04
N LEU A 103 15.01 -19.23 -20.92
CA LEU A 103 15.32 -18.63 -22.22
C LEU A 103 15.15 -17.10 -22.22
N VAL A 104 14.26 -16.57 -21.37
CA VAL A 104 13.89 -15.15 -21.41
C VAL A 104 14.24 -14.45 -20.10
N THR A 105 13.51 -14.73 -19.01
CA THR A 105 13.57 -13.87 -17.81
C THR A 105 14.90 -14.02 -17.07
N GLY A 106 15.37 -15.24 -16.82
CA GLY A 106 16.64 -15.48 -16.14
C GLY A 106 17.85 -14.89 -16.90
N PRO A 107 17.98 -15.15 -18.22
CA PRO A 107 18.94 -14.47 -19.09
C PRO A 107 18.84 -12.94 -19.07
N PHE A 108 17.63 -12.39 -19.19
CA PHE A 108 17.39 -10.95 -19.17
C PHE A 108 17.83 -10.30 -17.85
N TRP A 109 17.51 -10.91 -16.71
CA TRP A 109 17.96 -10.41 -15.41
C TRP A 109 19.48 -10.37 -15.28
N ARG A 110 20.18 -11.40 -15.77
CA ARG A 110 21.64 -11.45 -15.72
C ARG A 110 22.29 -10.46 -16.67
N LEU A 111 21.70 -10.21 -17.83
CA LEU A 111 22.15 -9.13 -18.69
C LEU A 111 21.91 -7.78 -18.02
N ALA A 112 20.72 -7.53 -17.48
CA ALA A 112 20.43 -6.29 -16.74
C ALA A 112 21.39 -6.06 -15.57
N GLU A 113 21.84 -7.11 -14.87
CA GLU A 113 22.86 -7.02 -13.81
C GLU A 113 24.25 -6.63 -14.33
N ASN A 114 24.58 -6.97 -15.58
CA ASN A 114 25.89 -6.73 -16.19
C ASN A 114 25.94 -5.45 -17.06
N VAL A 115 24.79 -4.80 -17.30
CA VAL A 115 24.75 -3.54 -18.04
C VAL A 115 25.33 -2.42 -17.16
N THR A 116 26.28 -1.67 -17.70
CA THR A 116 27.00 -0.64 -16.92
C THR A 116 26.21 0.67 -16.85
N HIS A 117 25.52 1.01 -17.94
CA HIS A 117 24.83 2.30 -18.08
C HIS A 117 23.40 2.12 -18.60
N VAL A 118 22.46 2.94 -18.11
CA VAL A 118 21.03 2.83 -18.42
C VAL A 118 20.70 2.94 -19.92
N MET A 119 21.53 3.65 -20.69
CA MET A 119 21.28 3.83 -22.13
C MET A 119 21.68 2.60 -22.97
N GLU A 120 22.45 1.67 -22.42
CA GLU A 120 22.79 0.40 -23.06
C GLU A 120 21.61 -0.60 -23.01
N THR A 121 20.59 -0.32 -22.18
CA THR A 121 19.39 -1.15 -22.02
C THR A 121 18.58 -1.27 -23.32
N GLY A 122 18.61 -0.28 -24.21
CA GLY A 122 17.84 -0.28 -25.46
C GLY A 122 18.20 -1.41 -26.43
N ALA A 123 19.49 -1.78 -26.51
CA ALA A 123 19.94 -2.90 -27.34
C ALA A 123 19.39 -4.24 -26.81
N THR A 124 19.45 -4.42 -25.48
CA THR A 124 18.95 -5.62 -24.79
C THR A 124 17.43 -5.75 -24.92
N VAL A 125 16.70 -4.65 -24.77
CA VAL A 125 15.23 -4.61 -24.95
C VAL A 125 14.84 -4.93 -26.39
N SER A 126 15.59 -4.42 -27.37
CA SER A 126 15.32 -4.70 -28.80
C SER A 126 15.48 -6.18 -29.12
N LEU A 127 16.49 -6.84 -28.54
CA LEU A 127 16.68 -8.30 -28.65
C LEU A 127 15.53 -9.07 -27.99
N LEU A 128 15.13 -8.67 -26.77
CA LEU A 128 14.00 -9.28 -26.06
C LEU A 128 12.71 -9.21 -26.88
N LEU A 129 12.36 -8.03 -27.41
CA LEU A 129 11.15 -7.84 -28.21
C LEU A 129 11.19 -8.63 -29.51
N SER A 130 12.36 -8.71 -30.16
CA SER A 130 12.53 -9.51 -31.37
C SER A 130 12.31 -11.00 -31.08
N TRP A 131 12.86 -11.50 -29.97
CA TRP A 131 12.68 -12.87 -29.51
C TRP A 131 11.21 -13.19 -29.19
N VAL A 132 10.51 -12.30 -28.47
CA VAL A 132 9.09 -12.47 -28.13
C VAL A 132 8.21 -12.45 -29.39
N ARG A 133 8.52 -11.60 -30.38
CA ARG A 133 7.81 -11.58 -31.66
C ARG A 133 8.01 -12.87 -32.46
N GLU A 134 9.24 -13.39 -32.52
CA GLU A 134 9.53 -14.67 -33.21
C GLU A 134 8.79 -15.83 -32.54
N CYS A 135 8.76 -15.88 -31.20
CA CYS A 135 8.04 -16.93 -30.47
C CYS A 135 6.51 -16.79 -30.52
N ARG A 136 6.00 -15.58 -30.77
CA ARG A 136 4.57 -15.35 -31.04
C ARG A 136 4.17 -15.90 -32.40
N GLU A 137 4.97 -15.62 -33.44
CA GLU A 137 4.72 -16.08 -34.81
C GLU A 137 4.97 -17.57 -34.99
N SER A 138 6.00 -18.10 -34.31
CA SER A 138 6.36 -19.52 -34.30
C SER A 138 6.54 -20.01 -32.86
N PRO A 139 5.45 -20.41 -32.18
CA PRO A 139 5.51 -20.94 -30.82
C PRO A 139 6.38 -22.19 -30.67
N VAL A 140 6.56 -22.96 -31.75
CA VAL A 140 7.42 -24.14 -31.81
C VAL A 140 8.89 -23.78 -31.55
N SER A 141 9.32 -22.58 -31.95
CA SER A 141 10.71 -22.13 -31.77
C SER A 141 11.13 -22.14 -30.30
N MET A 142 10.21 -21.81 -29.38
CA MET A 142 10.44 -21.85 -27.93
C MET A 142 10.75 -23.26 -27.40
N PHE A 143 10.10 -24.29 -27.95
CA PHE A 143 10.30 -25.69 -27.56
C PHE A 143 11.51 -26.34 -28.25
N SER A 144 11.97 -25.76 -29.35
CA SER A 144 13.16 -26.23 -30.05
C SER A 144 14.48 -25.71 -29.45
N GLY A 145 14.42 -24.66 -28.62
CA GLY A 145 15.60 -23.97 -28.10
C GLY A 145 16.40 -23.18 -29.15
N ASN A 146 16.01 -23.26 -30.42
CA ASN A 146 16.68 -22.63 -31.56
C ASN A 146 15.91 -21.37 -31.98
N CYS A 147 16.10 -20.27 -31.26
CA CYS A 147 15.62 -18.97 -31.69
C CYS A 147 16.67 -18.33 -32.62
N SER A 148 16.21 -17.70 -33.70
CA SER A 148 17.07 -17.01 -34.67
C SER A 148 17.69 -15.74 -34.07
N VAL A 149 17.06 -15.18 -33.04
CA VAL A 149 17.63 -14.12 -32.21
C VAL A 149 18.60 -14.76 -31.20
N PRO A 150 19.86 -14.26 -31.07
CA PRO A 150 20.80 -14.78 -30.09
C PRO A 150 20.12 -14.79 -28.72
N SER A 151 19.99 -15.98 -28.10
CA SER A 151 19.52 -16.08 -26.72
C SER A 151 20.38 -15.12 -25.88
N LEU A 152 19.76 -14.42 -24.93
CA LEU A 152 20.42 -13.45 -24.06
C LEU A 152 21.57 -14.16 -23.29
N HIS A 153 22.75 -14.30 -23.89
CA HIS A 153 23.68 -15.38 -23.57
C HIS A 153 24.31 -15.21 -22.19
N SER A 154 23.66 -15.80 -21.20
CA SER A 154 24.32 -16.64 -20.22
C SER A 154 23.31 -17.72 -19.89
N ILE A 155 23.66 -19.00 -19.93
CA ILE A 155 22.90 -20.03 -19.20
C ILE A 155 23.58 -20.13 -17.84
N ALA A 156 22.80 -20.19 -16.75
CA ALA A 156 23.41 -20.22 -15.43
C ALA A 156 24.15 -21.56 -15.30
N PRO A 157 25.40 -21.60 -14.80
CA PRO A 157 26.13 -22.85 -14.64
C PRO A 157 25.30 -23.83 -13.79
N GLY A 158 25.08 -25.04 -14.30
CA GLY A 158 24.23 -26.07 -13.67
C GLY A 158 22.74 -26.04 -14.05
N SER A 159 22.31 -25.16 -14.96
CA SER A 159 20.91 -25.12 -15.45
C SER A 159 20.66 -25.84 -16.78
N GLU A 160 21.71 -26.40 -17.39
CA GLU A 160 21.67 -27.13 -18.67
C GLU A 160 20.80 -28.39 -18.59
N GLU A 161 20.98 -29.20 -17.55
CA GLU A 161 20.19 -30.43 -17.32
C GLU A 161 18.68 -30.14 -17.20
N PHE A 162 18.31 -28.98 -16.65
CA PHE A 162 16.91 -28.56 -16.54
C PHE A 162 16.34 -28.10 -17.88
N LEU A 163 17.15 -27.38 -18.66
CA LEU A 163 16.75 -26.95 -20.00
C LEU A 163 16.57 -28.16 -20.92
N GLU A 164 17.48 -29.13 -20.89
CA GLU A 164 17.36 -30.38 -21.64
C GLU A 164 16.07 -31.14 -21.28
N LYS A 165 15.74 -31.26 -19.99
CA LYS A 165 14.48 -31.86 -19.54
C LYS A 165 13.25 -31.10 -20.04
N LEU A 166 13.27 -29.77 -20.04
CA LEU A 166 12.19 -28.93 -20.56
C LEU A 166 12.01 -29.08 -22.08
N LEU A 167 13.11 -29.21 -22.84
CA LEU A 167 13.10 -29.36 -24.30
C LEU A 167 12.79 -30.80 -24.76
N SER A 168 13.03 -31.81 -23.91
CA SER A 168 12.76 -33.22 -24.21
C SER A 168 11.27 -33.57 -24.37
N VAL A 169 10.37 -32.69 -23.91
CA VAL A 169 8.92 -32.92 -23.95
C VAL A 169 8.33 -32.19 -25.15
N ASN A 170 7.74 -32.96 -26.07
CA ASN A 170 7.09 -32.41 -27.25
C ASN A 170 5.87 -31.56 -26.88
N PRO A 171 5.68 -30.39 -27.51
CA PRO A 171 4.53 -29.53 -27.24
C PRO A 171 3.23 -30.16 -27.77
N SER A 172 2.14 -30.01 -27.01
CA SER A 172 0.78 -30.25 -27.50
C SER A 172 0.24 -29.01 -28.24
N GLU A 173 -0.85 -29.18 -28.99
CA GLU A 173 -1.53 -28.06 -29.66
C GLU A 173 -1.97 -26.98 -28.66
N ALA A 174 -2.50 -27.41 -27.51
CA ALA A 174 -2.86 -26.51 -26.40
C ALA A 174 -1.64 -25.75 -25.83
N SER A 175 -0.47 -26.40 -25.74
CA SER A 175 0.77 -25.73 -25.32
C SER A 175 1.21 -24.65 -26.30
N LEU A 176 1.06 -24.90 -27.61
CA LEU A 176 1.43 -23.92 -28.65
C LEU A 176 0.49 -22.70 -28.61
N GLU A 177 -0.81 -22.91 -28.45
CA GLU A 177 -1.79 -21.84 -28.25
C GLU A 177 -1.50 -21.03 -27.00
N ALA A 178 -1.18 -21.70 -25.89
CA ALA A 178 -0.83 -21.05 -24.63
C ALA A 178 0.44 -20.19 -24.76
N VAL A 179 1.47 -20.67 -25.47
CA VAL A 179 2.68 -19.87 -25.75
C VAL A 179 2.34 -18.64 -26.58
N ALA A 180 1.56 -18.78 -27.65
CA ALA A 180 1.17 -17.64 -28.49
C ALA A 180 0.45 -16.55 -27.67
N LEU A 181 -0.49 -16.94 -26.81
CA LEU A 181 -1.20 -16.04 -25.89
C LEU A 181 -0.28 -15.35 -24.88
N VAL A 182 0.65 -16.11 -24.30
CA VAL A 182 1.62 -15.56 -23.35
C VAL A 182 2.56 -14.58 -24.03
N MET A 183 3.07 -14.90 -25.22
CA MET A 183 3.95 -14.03 -25.99
C MET A 183 3.25 -12.75 -26.45
N GLU A 184 2.00 -12.83 -26.89
CA GLU A 184 1.16 -11.65 -27.20
C GLU A 184 1.06 -10.72 -25.98
N SER A 185 0.71 -11.28 -24.83
CA SER A 185 0.54 -10.52 -23.59
C SER A 185 1.87 -9.93 -23.11
N SER A 186 2.95 -10.70 -23.21
CA SER A 186 4.31 -10.27 -22.86
C SER A 186 4.79 -9.16 -23.78
N LEU A 187 4.48 -9.22 -25.08
CA LEU A 187 4.85 -8.19 -26.04
C LEU A 187 4.22 -6.86 -25.66
N GLY A 188 2.90 -6.83 -25.44
CA GLY A 188 2.21 -5.61 -25.02
C GLY A 188 2.73 -5.04 -23.69
N TYR A 189 3.08 -5.91 -22.74
CA TYR A 189 3.68 -5.49 -21.49
C TYR A 189 5.08 -4.87 -21.68
N PHE A 190 5.95 -5.51 -22.46
CA PHE A 190 7.32 -5.03 -22.67
C PHE A 190 7.37 -3.77 -23.53
N GLU A 191 6.50 -3.62 -24.53
CA GLU A 191 6.40 -2.41 -25.33
C GLU A 191 5.95 -1.21 -24.48
N TYR A 192 5.01 -1.42 -23.54
CA TYR A 192 4.63 -0.40 -22.58
C TYR A 192 5.75 -0.08 -21.57
N LEU A 193 6.39 -1.10 -21.00
CA LEU A 193 7.43 -0.92 -19.98
C LEU A 193 8.67 -0.20 -20.52
N PHE A 194 9.02 -0.44 -21.79
CA PHE A 194 10.21 0.09 -22.42
C PHE A 194 9.92 1.11 -23.53
N GLU A 195 8.76 1.77 -23.49
CA GLU A 195 8.30 2.75 -24.49
C GLU A 195 9.39 3.78 -24.85
N ASP A 196 10.16 4.24 -23.86
CA ASP A 196 11.22 5.22 -24.08
C ASP A 196 12.45 4.67 -24.82
N PHE A 197 12.69 3.34 -24.80
CA PHE A 197 13.90 2.70 -25.35
C PHE A 197 13.64 1.94 -26.67
N ILE A 198 12.38 1.76 -27.07
CA ILE A 198 11.99 1.12 -28.33
C ILE A 198 11.97 2.13 -29.50
N PRO A 199 11.98 1.69 -30.77
CA PRO A 199 11.92 2.60 -31.92
C PRO A 199 10.76 3.60 -31.83
N GLY A 200 11.07 4.89 -31.86
CA GLY A 200 10.10 5.99 -31.66
C GLY A 200 10.05 6.54 -30.23
N GLY A 201 10.69 5.86 -29.28
CA GLY A 201 10.89 6.30 -27.91
C GLY A 201 11.93 7.41 -27.76
N LYS A 202 11.86 8.14 -26.64
CA LYS A 202 12.72 9.30 -26.33
C LYS A 202 14.22 9.01 -26.35
N TYR A 203 14.60 7.78 -26.03
CA TYR A 203 15.97 7.30 -25.91
C TYR A 203 16.32 6.24 -26.96
N SER A 204 15.51 6.10 -28.01
CA SER A 204 15.77 5.18 -29.12
C SER A 204 16.77 5.79 -30.11
N GLY A 205 17.83 5.06 -30.46
CA GLY A 205 18.81 5.46 -31.47
C GLY A 205 20.09 6.09 -30.89
N ALA A 206 20.76 6.94 -31.68
CA ALA A 206 21.96 7.64 -31.23
C ALA A 206 21.59 8.66 -30.16
N VAL A 207 22.04 8.41 -28.93
CA VAL A 207 21.81 9.27 -27.78
C VAL A 207 22.68 10.52 -27.92
N ASP A 208 22.08 11.69 -27.78
CA ASP A 208 22.79 12.98 -27.76
C ASP A 208 23.85 13.00 -26.65
N ASP A 209 25.04 13.53 -26.95
CA ASP A 209 26.17 13.65 -26.03
C ASP A 209 25.78 14.41 -24.74
N VAL A 210 24.84 15.37 -24.85
CA VAL A 210 24.31 16.11 -23.70
C VAL A 210 23.53 15.21 -22.74
N VAL A 211 22.79 14.24 -23.26
CA VAL A 211 22.03 13.29 -22.44
C VAL A 211 22.99 12.29 -21.80
N MET A 212 23.97 11.80 -22.55
CA MET A 212 25.02 10.90 -22.02
C MET A 212 25.80 11.56 -20.88
N ASP A 213 26.15 12.84 -20.98
CA ASP A 213 26.85 13.55 -19.91
C ASP A 213 25.96 13.72 -18.67
N ARG A 214 24.67 14.03 -18.86
CA ARG A 214 23.70 14.14 -17.75
C ARG A 214 23.43 12.81 -17.04
N THR A 215 23.49 11.70 -17.75
CA THR A 215 23.22 10.36 -17.18
C THR A 215 24.49 9.59 -16.81
N ARG A 216 25.68 10.21 -16.90
CA ARG A 216 26.98 9.55 -16.70
C ARG A 216 27.10 8.72 -15.41
N CYS A 217 26.41 9.16 -14.34
CA CYS A 217 26.42 8.50 -13.04
C CYS A 217 25.18 7.61 -12.78
N ALA A 218 24.26 7.50 -13.75
CA ALA A 218 23.07 6.67 -13.65
C ALA A 218 23.42 5.21 -13.91
N SER A 219 23.24 4.38 -12.88
CA SER A 219 23.36 2.93 -13.02
C SER A 219 22.23 2.37 -13.88
N ALA A 220 22.51 1.29 -14.61
CA ALA A 220 21.49 0.61 -15.41
C ALA A 220 20.35 -0.01 -14.58
N THR A 221 20.59 -0.26 -13.29
CA THR A 221 19.61 -0.84 -12.37
C THR A 221 19.46 -0.02 -11.10
N ASN A 222 18.27 -0.07 -10.50
CA ASN A 222 18.00 0.55 -9.20
C ASN A 222 18.65 -0.20 -8.02
N ARG A 223 19.28 -1.35 -8.28
CA ARG A 223 19.88 -2.22 -7.25
C ARG A 223 20.85 -1.48 -6.34
N PHE A 224 21.66 -0.58 -6.88
CA PHE A 224 22.61 0.19 -6.07
C PHE A 224 21.87 1.10 -5.06
N ILE A 225 20.81 1.76 -5.53
CA ILE A 225 19.96 2.64 -4.73
C ILE A 225 19.18 1.83 -3.68
N GLU A 226 18.50 0.75 -4.10
CA GLU A 226 17.76 -0.16 -3.22
C GLU A 226 18.66 -0.77 -2.16
N SER A 227 19.86 -1.22 -2.54
CA SER A 227 20.85 -1.74 -1.61
C SER A 227 21.38 -0.65 -0.66
N GLY A 228 21.37 0.62 -1.08
CA GLY A 228 21.63 1.77 -0.23
C GLY A 228 20.52 1.94 0.82
N PHE A 229 19.26 1.97 0.39
CA PHE A 229 18.11 2.06 1.28
C PHE A 229 18.02 0.87 2.24
N GLY A 230 18.18 -0.37 1.76
CA GLY A 230 18.18 -1.55 2.61
C GLY A 230 19.31 -1.56 3.63
N PHE A 231 20.47 -1.00 3.27
CA PHE A 231 21.57 -0.83 4.23
C PHE A 231 21.22 0.21 5.30
N VAL A 232 20.65 1.35 4.90
CA VAL A 232 20.19 2.38 5.85
C VAL A 232 19.11 1.83 6.77
N ASP A 233 18.11 1.15 6.22
CA ASP A 233 17.02 0.54 6.99
C ASP A 233 17.58 -0.42 8.05
N ARG A 234 18.50 -1.31 7.66
CA ARG A 234 19.23 -2.19 8.59
C ARG A 234 19.92 -1.40 9.71
N LEU A 235 20.54 -0.24 9.41
CA LEU A 235 21.17 0.60 10.43
C LEU A 235 20.16 1.26 11.37
N PHE A 236 18.95 1.57 10.90
CA PHE A 236 17.87 2.07 11.75
C PHE A 236 17.33 0.95 12.65
N SER A 237 17.13 -0.27 12.14
CA SER A 237 16.59 -1.38 12.93
C SER A 237 17.58 -1.95 13.94
N HIS A 238 18.83 -2.20 13.55
CA HIS A 238 19.82 -2.88 14.40
C HIS A 238 20.69 -1.94 15.22
N ALA A 239 20.71 -0.65 14.90
CA ALA A 239 21.50 0.35 15.63
C ALA A 239 20.71 1.67 15.79
N PRO A 240 19.59 1.64 16.53
CA PRO A 240 18.68 2.78 16.68
C PRO A 240 19.36 3.99 17.34
N ASN A 241 20.33 3.76 18.21
CA ASN A 241 21.06 4.80 18.94
C ASN A 241 22.24 5.41 18.14
N MET A 242 22.46 4.98 16.90
CA MET A 242 23.51 5.54 16.04
C MET A 242 23.10 6.92 15.51
N SER A 243 23.98 7.91 15.60
CA SER A 243 23.73 9.23 15.00
C SER A 243 23.57 9.14 13.48
N ILE A 244 22.75 10.04 12.92
CA ILE A 244 22.44 10.08 11.49
C ILE A 244 23.73 10.24 10.66
N PHE A 245 24.60 11.17 11.03
CA PHE A 245 25.89 11.40 10.38
C PHE A 245 26.78 10.14 10.38
N ARG A 246 26.74 9.35 11.46
CA ARG A 246 27.50 8.10 11.52
C ARG A 246 26.88 7.02 10.62
N ARG A 247 25.55 6.98 10.48
CA ARG A 247 24.87 6.08 9.53
C ARG A 247 25.24 6.44 8.09
N GLU A 248 25.19 7.73 7.76
CA GLU A 248 25.58 8.25 6.45
C GLU A 248 27.04 7.93 6.13
N ALA A 249 27.96 8.18 7.06
CA ALA A 249 29.37 7.81 6.89
C ALA A 249 29.56 6.30 6.64
N ARG A 250 28.82 5.44 7.36
CA ARG A 250 28.88 3.98 7.13
C ARG A 250 28.32 3.58 5.77
N LEU A 251 27.24 4.23 5.33
CA LEU A 251 26.68 4.02 3.99
C LEU A 251 27.72 4.38 2.94
N LEU A 252 28.30 5.58 3.02
CA LEU A 252 29.30 6.07 2.06
C LEU A 252 30.53 5.16 2.04
N ILE A 253 31.07 4.78 3.20
CA ILE A 253 32.22 3.87 3.29
C ILE A 253 31.91 2.52 2.64
N SER A 254 30.71 1.99 2.87
CA SER A 254 30.30 0.68 2.33
C SER A 254 30.02 0.71 0.84
N LYS A 255 29.36 1.76 0.34
CA LYS A 255 28.90 1.86 -1.06
C LYS A 255 29.96 2.40 -2.01
N ASN A 256 30.84 3.28 -1.52
CA ASN A 256 31.93 3.82 -2.33
C ASN A 256 33.21 2.97 -2.23
N HIS A 257 33.15 1.80 -1.59
CA HIS A 257 34.30 0.92 -1.35
C HIS A 257 35.51 1.65 -0.74
N THR A 258 35.26 2.64 0.12
CA THR A 258 36.29 3.55 0.63
C THR A 258 37.42 2.82 1.35
N MET A 259 37.14 1.69 2.01
CA MET A 259 38.17 0.88 2.67
C MET A 259 39.09 0.15 1.68
N ALA A 260 38.55 -0.31 0.55
CA ALA A 260 39.35 -0.95 -0.49
C ALA A 260 40.23 0.10 -1.20
N TRP A 261 39.65 1.27 -1.52
CA TRP A 261 40.39 2.41 -2.05
C TRP A 261 41.48 2.91 -1.10
N LEU A 262 41.20 2.99 0.20
CA LEU A 262 42.20 3.43 1.19
C LEU A 262 43.33 2.39 1.33
N SER A 263 43.02 1.10 1.18
CA SER A 263 44.00 0.01 1.22
C SER A 263 44.89 -0.02 -0.03
N SER A 264 44.45 0.55 -1.16
CA SER A 264 45.25 0.61 -2.39
C SER A 264 46.23 1.79 -2.44
N LYS A 265 46.26 2.64 -1.41
CA LYS A 265 47.18 3.78 -1.29
C LYS A 265 48.45 3.42 -0.53
N SER A 266 49.50 4.24 -0.68
CA SER A 266 50.73 4.04 0.08
C SER A 266 50.49 4.27 1.58
N SER A 267 51.37 3.73 2.44
CA SER A 267 51.24 3.90 3.88
C SER A 267 51.27 5.38 4.31
N GLU A 268 52.09 6.18 3.63
CA GLU A 268 52.24 7.61 3.87
C GLU A 268 50.99 8.40 3.48
N GLU A 269 50.45 8.16 2.28
CA GLU A 269 49.22 8.80 1.80
C GLU A 269 48.02 8.44 2.68
N ARG A 270 47.91 7.16 3.06
CA ARG A 270 46.85 6.69 3.96
C ARG A 270 46.91 7.40 5.31
N GLN A 271 48.10 7.54 5.89
CA GLN A 271 48.28 8.21 7.17
C GLN A 271 47.95 9.71 7.08
N ALA A 272 48.34 10.37 5.98
CA ALA A 272 47.98 11.76 5.73
C ALA A 272 46.45 11.95 5.65
N ILE A 273 45.75 11.11 4.89
CA ILE A 273 44.29 11.15 4.74
C ILE A 273 43.59 10.96 6.09
N VAL A 274 44.01 9.97 6.87
CA VAL A 274 43.42 9.70 8.20
C VAL A 274 43.71 10.83 9.18
N SER A 275 44.88 11.46 9.09
CA SER A 275 45.25 12.61 9.92
C SER A 275 44.34 13.81 9.64
N ILE A 276 44.10 14.12 8.35
CA ILE A 276 43.18 15.18 7.93
C ILE A 276 41.76 14.89 8.43
N ALA A 277 41.28 13.64 8.26
CA ALA A 277 39.96 13.25 8.75
C ALA A 277 39.83 13.43 10.28
N ARG A 278 40.87 13.09 11.05
CA ARG A 278 40.89 13.30 12.51
C ARG A 278 40.85 14.78 12.88
N ALA A 279 41.59 15.63 12.17
CA ALA A 279 41.59 17.08 12.39
C ALA A 279 40.20 17.70 12.13
N SER A 280 39.42 17.15 11.19
CA SER A 280 38.07 17.61 10.86
C SER A 280 36.96 17.18 11.83
N ILE A 281 37.25 16.39 12.87
CA ILE A 281 36.19 15.88 13.78
C ILE A 281 35.46 17.01 14.51
N SER A 282 36.19 18.06 14.92
CA SER A 282 35.60 19.18 15.65
C SER A 282 34.63 19.99 14.78
N THR A 283 34.97 20.21 13.51
CA THR A 283 34.13 20.94 12.55
C THR A 283 32.86 20.16 12.25
N VAL A 284 32.96 18.86 11.99
CA VAL A 284 31.79 17.98 11.75
C VAL A 284 30.83 17.97 12.96
N ARG A 285 31.35 17.97 14.19
CA ARG A 285 30.52 18.02 15.40
C ARG A 285 29.82 19.38 15.57
N ALA A 286 30.49 20.47 15.21
CA ALA A 286 29.90 21.80 15.25
C ALA A 286 28.76 21.92 14.22
N GLU A 287 28.98 21.42 13.00
CA GLU A 287 27.97 21.34 11.93
C GLU A 287 26.78 20.48 12.35
N GLU A 288 27.01 19.30 12.96
CA GLU A 288 25.94 18.44 13.48
C GLU A 288 25.08 19.17 14.53
N THR A 289 25.74 19.90 15.45
CA THR A 289 25.04 20.65 16.50
C THR A 289 24.19 21.77 15.92
N LEU A 290 24.72 22.50 14.93
CA LEU A 290 24.01 23.57 14.23
C LEU A 290 22.82 23.01 13.43
N ALA A 291 23.01 21.92 12.68
CA ALA A 291 21.95 21.29 11.92
C ALA A 291 20.80 20.80 12.82
N LYS A 292 21.10 20.21 13.99
CA LYS A 292 20.09 19.80 14.97
C LYS A 292 19.29 20.99 15.51
N LYS A 293 19.95 22.11 15.78
CA LYS A 293 19.28 23.35 16.23
C LYS A 293 18.34 23.88 15.17
N LEU A 294 18.81 24.03 13.93
CA LEU A 294 17.99 24.49 12.80
C LEU A 294 16.77 23.58 12.56
N LEU A 295 16.97 22.26 12.64
CA LEU A 295 15.87 21.31 12.50
C LEU A 295 14.84 21.45 13.63
N SER A 296 15.29 21.62 14.87
CA SER A 296 14.39 21.81 16.02
C SER A 296 13.59 23.11 15.91
N GLU A 297 14.21 24.20 15.44
CA GLU A 297 13.55 25.48 15.19
C GLU A 297 12.52 25.35 14.06
N ALA A 298 12.85 24.65 12.97
CA ALA A 298 11.93 24.42 11.86
C ALA A 298 10.72 23.56 12.27
N ILE A 299 10.93 22.54 13.13
CA ILE A 299 9.83 21.74 13.69
C ILE A 299 8.92 22.61 14.56
N LEU A 300 9.50 23.44 15.41
CA LEU A 300 8.74 24.35 16.27
C LEU A 300 7.92 25.36 15.45
N GLN A 301 8.52 25.96 14.42
CA GLN A 301 7.81 26.87 13.52
C GLN A 301 6.63 26.21 12.82
N LYS A 302 6.83 25.01 12.24
CA LYS A 302 5.73 24.24 11.64
C LYS A 302 4.65 23.87 12.64
N GLY A 303 5.02 23.60 13.90
CA GLY A 303 4.07 23.37 14.99
C GLY A 303 3.22 24.60 15.28
N LEU A 304 3.85 25.77 15.42
CA LEU A 304 3.17 27.05 15.66
C LEU A 304 2.27 27.47 14.49
N GLU A 305 2.69 27.22 13.24
CA GLU A 305 1.88 27.46 12.05
C GLU A 305 0.61 26.61 12.05
N LYS A 306 0.75 25.30 12.32
CA LYS A 306 -0.41 24.39 12.45
C LYS A 306 -1.36 24.81 13.55
N GLU A 307 -0.84 25.25 14.69
CA GLU A 307 -1.66 25.75 15.80
C GLU A 307 -2.42 27.02 15.41
N LYS A 308 -1.74 27.98 14.76
CA LYS A 308 -2.39 29.20 14.25
C LYS A 308 -3.49 28.87 13.24
N GLU A 309 -3.24 27.94 12.32
CA GLU A 309 -4.25 27.47 11.37
C GLU A 309 -5.44 26.80 12.06
N TYR A 310 -5.18 25.98 13.08
CA TYR A 310 -6.22 25.31 13.85
C TYR A 310 -7.07 26.33 14.61
N VAL A 311 -6.44 27.25 15.35
CA VAL A 311 -7.12 28.34 16.07
C VAL A 311 -7.93 29.22 15.10
N ALA A 312 -7.38 29.56 13.93
CA ALA A 312 -8.10 30.33 12.91
C ALA A 312 -9.34 29.58 12.39
N LYS A 313 -9.24 28.27 12.15
CA LYS A 313 -10.37 27.41 11.75
C LYS A 313 -11.44 27.36 12.85
N CYS A 314 -11.03 27.19 14.11
CA CYS A 314 -11.93 27.18 15.27
C CYS A 314 -12.64 28.53 15.42
N ASN A 315 -11.91 29.64 15.35
CA ASN A 315 -12.46 30.99 15.43
C ASN A 315 -13.45 31.28 14.28
N LEU A 316 -13.15 30.84 13.05
CA LEU A 316 -14.09 30.92 11.93
C LEU A 316 -15.36 30.11 12.16
N ARG A 317 -15.24 28.89 12.73
CA ARG A 317 -16.39 28.05 13.07
C ARG A 317 -17.27 28.72 14.13
N ILE A 318 -16.67 29.27 15.19
CA ILE A 318 -17.37 30.02 16.25
C ILE A 318 -18.07 31.25 15.64
N LYS A 319 -17.37 32.05 14.83
CA LYS A 319 -17.94 33.23 14.16
C LYS A 319 -19.14 32.85 13.29
N ARG A 320 -19.04 31.79 12.48
CA ARG A 320 -20.13 31.29 11.62
C ARG A 320 -21.32 30.78 12.44
N ARG A 321 -21.08 30.13 13.59
CA ARG A 321 -22.11 29.70 14.53
C ARG A 321 -22.85 30.90 15.13
N ASN A 322 -22.11 31.89 15.63
CA ASN A 322 -22.70 33.10 16.21
C ASN A 322 -23.51 33.90 15.17
N GLN A 323 -23.03 33.98 13.93
CA GLN A 323 -23.79 34.57 12.83
C GLN A 323 -25.10 33.83 12.54
N ALA A 324 -25.11 32.50 12.60
CA ALA A 324 -26.33 31.71 12.41
C ALA A 324 -27.32 31.90 13.56
N ILE A 325 -26.83 32.00 14.81
CA ILE A 325 -27.65 32.30 15.99
C ILE A 325 -28.26 33.71 15.90
N ALA A 326 -27.48 34.71 15.49
CA ALA A 326 -27.98 36.07 15.29
C ALA A 326 -29.01 36.15 14.16
N ALA A 327 -28.81 35.40 13.07
CA ALA A 327 -29.70 35.40 11.92
C ALA A 327 -31.08 34.77 12.18
N ILE A 328 -31.18 33.84 13.15
CA ILE A 328 -32.47 33.22 13.50
C ILE A 328 -33.27 34.03 14.53
N SER A 329 -32.61 34.90 15.29
CA SER A 329 -33.23 35.69 16.37
C SER A 329 -34.51 36.43 15.95
N PRO A 330 -34.58 37.11 14.78
CA PRO A 330 -35.79 37.82 14.36
C PRO A 330 -36.98 36.91 14.01
N PHE A 331 -36.72 35.65 13.65
CA PHE A 331 -37.72 34.72 13.14
C PHE A 331 -38.15 33.67 14.17
N GLY A 332 -37.38 33.52 15.25
CA GLY A 332 -37.56 32.43 16.23
C GLY A 332 -37.11 31.07 15.71
N PHE A 333 -36.98 30.07 16.58
CA PHE A 333 -36.59 28.71 16.18
C PHE A 333 -37.81 27.80 16.03
N ILE A 334 -37.88 27.07 14.93
CA ILE A 334 -39.04 26.21 14.61
C ILE A 334 -38.72 24.75 14.89
N ILE A 335 -39.58 24.12 15.68
CA ILE A 335 -39.43 22.73 16.17
C ILE A 335 -40.44 21.78 15.50
N SER A 336 -41.50 22.31 14.89
CA SER A 336 -42.58 21.51 14.31
C SER A 336 -42.91 21.92 12.88
N VAL A 337 -43.23 20.92 12.05
CA VAL A 337 -43.70 21.12 10.67
C VAL A 337 -44.95 22.02 10.63
N LYS A 338 -45.85 21.88 11.62
CA LYS A 338 -47.04 22.74 11.75
C LYS A 338 -46.70 24.20 11.99
N SER A 339 -45.55 24.48 12.60
CA SER A 339 -45.11 25.85 12.91
C SER A 339 -44.40 26.52 11.72
N ILE A 340 -44.11 25.78 10.64
CA ILE A 340 -43.55 26.36 9.41
C ILE A 340 -44.59 27.28 8.73
N SER A 341 -45.90 27.01 8.89
CA SER A 341 -46.94 27.86 8.32
C SER A 341 -46.84 29.31 8.80
N ALA A 342 -46.37 29.54 10.04
CA ALA A 342 -46.16 30.88 10.57
C ALA A 342 -45.05 31.68 9.85
N ILE A 343 -44.07 31.01 9.22
CA ILE A 343 -43.12 31.68 8.31
C ILE A 343 -43.78 31.97 6.96
N MET A 344 -44.60 31.04 6.48
CA MET A 344 -45.29 31.15 5.19
C MET A 344 -46.34 32.26 5.17
N ASP A 345 -46.89 32.62 6.32
CA ASP A 345 -47.85 33.73 6.50
C ASP A 345 -47.21 35.12 6.34
N SER A 346 -45.88 35.21 6.19
CA SER A 346 -45.20 36.48 5.88
C SER A 346 -45.56 36.98 4.46
N PRO A 347 -45.88 38.28 4.29
CA PRO A 347 -46.33 38.83 3.01
C PRO A 347 -45.20 38.96 1.97
N SER A 348 -43.94 38.89 2.38
CA SER A 348 -42.77 39.14 1.53
C SER A 348 -42.03 37.84 1.21
N GLU A 349 -41.96 37.49 -0.08
CA GLU A 349 -41.22 36.32 -0.58
C GLU A 349 -39.73 36.35 -0.17
N SER A 350 -39.12 37.54 -0.18
CA SER A 350 -37.74 37.73 0.25
C SER A 350 -37.52 37.36 1.73
N ASP A 351 -38.49 37.71 2.59
CA ASP A 351 -38.40 37.43 4.02
C ASP A 351 -38.65 35.94 4.31
N ARG A 352 -39.55 35.28 3.56
CA ARG A 352 -39.75 33.83 3.66
C ARG A 352 -38.50 33.05 3.28
N VAL A 353 -37.87 33.39 2.14
CA VAL A 353 -36.62 32.76 1.70
C VAL A 353 -35.48 33.02 2.69
N SER A 354 -35.40 34.22 3.26
CA SER A 354 -34.41 34.57 4.29
C SER A 354 -34.62 33.78 5.58
N ALA A 355 -35.86 33.69 6.07
CA ALA A 355 -36.23 32.95 7.27
C ALA A 355 -35.94 31.45 7.10
N LEU A 356 -36.36 30.82 5.99
CA LEU A 356 -36.09 29.41 5.69
C LEU A 356 -34.58 29.13 5.61
N SER A 357 -33.82 30.01 4.93
CA SER A 357 -32.36 29.90 4.86
C SER A 357 -31.68 30.05 6.22
N ALA A 358 -32.20 30.92 7.09
CA ALA A 358 -31.71 31.12 8.44
C ALA A 358 -31.97 29.88 9.31
N GLN A 359 -33.16 29.25 9.21
CA GLN A 359 -33.47 27.99 9.90
C GLN A 359 -32.50 26.87 9.50
N ILE A 360 -32.29 26.67 8.19
CA ILE A 360 -31.42 25.61 7.67
C ILE A 360 -29.96 25.82 8.12
N ARG A 361 -29.45 27.06 8.02
CA ARG A 361 -28.08 27.39 8.48
C ARG A 361 -27.93 27.31 9.99
N PHE A 362 -28.95 27.68 10.74
CA PHE A 362 -28.94 27.55 12.19
C PHE A 362 -28.80 26.08 12.55
N ARG A 363 -29.61 25.19 11.96
CA ARG A 363 -29.56 23.74 12.16
C ARG A 363 -28.22 23.10 11.75
N GLU A 364 -27.61 23.58 10.66
CA GLU A 364 -26.27 23.16 10.22
C GLU A 364 -25.18 23.55 11.24
N ARG A 365 -25.22 24.77 11.78
CA ARG A 365 -24.04 25.39 12.43
C ARG A 365 -24.11 25.48 13.95
N ALA A 366 -25.30 25.63 14.51
CA ALA A 366 -25.48 25.78 15.96
C ALA A 366 -25.68 24.43 16.67
N PRO A 367 -26.71 23.62 16.37
CA PRO A 367 -26.86 22.28 16.91
C PRO A 367 -26.05 21.23 16.13
N GLN A 368 -25.49 21.58 14.96
CA GLN A 368 -24.69 20.67 14.11
C GLN A 368 -25.46 19.39 13.77
N GLN A 369 -26.71 19.55 13.36
CA GLN A 369 -27.59 18.44 13.04
C GLN A 369 -26.99 17.59 11.92
N THR A 370 -26.85 16.27 12.15
CA THR A 370 -26.33 15.34 11.14
C THR A 370 -27.21 15.39 9.90
N PRO A 371 -26.66 15.52 8.69
CA PRO A 371 -27.46 15.62 7.48
C PRO A 371 -28.18 14.29 7.22
N PRO A 372 -29.52 14.26 7.19
CA PRO A 372 -30.27 13.05 6.80
C PRO A 372 -30.05 12.68 5.34
N GLU A 373 -29.72 13.66 4.49
CA GLU A 373 -29.44 13.49 3.06
C GLU A 373 -28.17 14.24 2.64
N PRO A 374 -27.41 13.73 1.66
CA PRO A 374 -26.23 14.42 1.15
C PRO A 374 -26.61 15.78 0.57
N LYS A 375 -25.88 16.83 0.97
CA LYS A 375 -26.02 18.22 0.50
C LYS A 375 -27.29 18.96 0.95
N ILE A 376 -28.05 18.45 1.93
CA ILE A 376 -29.29 19.10 2.42
C ILE A 376 -29.11 20.54 2.95
N TYR A 377 -27.93 20.89 3.48
CA TYR A 377 -27.62 22.25 3.95
C TYR A 377 -27.15 23.20 2.83
N THR A 378 -27.06 22.72 1.58
CA THR A 378 -26.54 23.51 0.46
C THR A 378 -27.65 24.41 -0.08
N LEU A 379 -27.54 25.71 0.14
CA LEU A 379 -28.55 26.70 -0.29
C LEU A 379 -28.44 27.15 -1.76
N SER A 380 -27.62 26.46 -2.56
CA SER A 380 -27.46 26.76 -3.98
C SER A 380 -27.22 25.51 -4.82
N LYS A 381 -27.73 25.52 -6.06
CA LYS A 381 -27.56 24.44 -7.03
C LYS A 381 -27.16 25.05 -8.38
N LYS A 382 -26.03 24.60 -8.94
CA LYS A 382 -25.46 25.12 -10.21
C LYS A 382 -25.31 26.66 -10.24
N GLY A 383 -24.88 27.26 -9.12
CA GLY A 383 -24.64 28.71 -9.01
C GLY A 383 -25.89 29.57 -8.80
N LYS A 384 -27.11 28.99 -8.77
CA LYS A 384 -28.36 29.71 -8.44
C LYS A 384 -28.81 29.40 -7.02
N LYS A 385 -29.38 30.40 -6.33
CA LYS A 385 -30.04 30.22 -5.02
C LYS A 385 -31.24 29.28 -5.17
N LEU A 386 -31.53 28.50 -4.14
CA LEU A 386 -32.72 27.63 -4.12
C LEU A 386 -34.00 28.46 -4.06
N THR A 387 -35.08 27.91 -4.63
CA THR A 387 -36.43 28.48 -4.56
C THR A 387 -37.04 28.28 -3.18
N GLU A 388 -38.08 29.06 -2.86
CA GLU A 388 -38.82 28.97 -1.59
C GLU A 388 -39.31 27.52 -1.32
N GLU A 389 -39.90 26.88 -2.33
CA GLU A 389 -40.44 25.51 -2.25
C GLU A 389 -39.37 24.47 -1.90
N GLU A 390 -38.17 24.59 -2.48
CA GLU A 390 -37.08 23.65 -2.24
C GLU A 390 -36.48 23.85 -0.84
N LEU A 391 -36.36 25.11 -0.38
CA LEU A 391 -35.94 25.41 1.00
C LEU A 391 -36.97 24.92 2.02
N HIS A 392 -38.25 25.08 1.73
CA HIS A 392 -39.33 24.56 2.56
C HIS A 392 -39.25 23.03 2.68
N ARG A 393 -39.09 22.33 1.55
CA ARG A 393 -38.91 20.87 1.54
C ARG A 393 -37.69 20.43 2.37
N GLN A 394 -36.55 21.09 2.21
CA GLN A 394 -35.34 20.79 2.98
C GLN A 394 -35.56 20.98 4.49
N LEU A 395 -36.24 22.06 4.89
CA LEU A 395 -36.54 22.32 6.30
C LEU A 395 -37.51 21.29 6.90
N VAL A 396 -38.53 20.84 6.14
CA VAL A 396 -39.44 19.78 6.58
C VAL A 396 -38.67 18.47 6.83
N VAL A 397 -37.82 18.05 5.88
CA VAL A 397 -37.00 16.83 6.04
C VAL A 397 -36.09 16.93 7.27
N LEU A 398 -35.49 18.10 7.51
CA LEU A 398 -34.68 18.35 8.70
C LEU A 398 -35.50 18.26 10.00
N ILE A 399 -36.71 18.80 10.05
CA ILE A 399 -37.59 18.75 11.24
C ILE A 399 -38.17 17.35 11.46
N GLU A 400 -38.47 16.60 10.40
CA GLU A 400 -38.99 15.23 10.56
C GLU A 400 -37.90 14.26 11.02
N ALA A 401 -36.67 14.41 10.51
CA ALA A 401 -35.51 13.70 11.05
C ALA A 401 -35.29 14.05 12.53
N ASP A 402 -35.62 15.29 12.91
CA ASP A 402 -35.50 15.78 14.28
C ASP A 402 -36.47 15.09 15.24
N GLN A 403 -37.73 15.05 14.85
CA GLN A 403 -38.83 14.43 15.60
C GLN A 403 -38.73 12.90 15.67
N LYS A 404 -38.09 12.24 14.70
CA LYS A 404 -37.82 10.79 14.72
C LYS A 404 -36.74 10.38 15.72
N GLY A 405 -36.28 11.30 16.57
CA GLY A 405 -35.32 11.02 17.62
C GLY A 405 -33.86 11.00 17.15
N THR A 406 -33.57 11.54 15.96
CA THR A 406 -32.17 11.74 15.53
C THR A 406 -31.51 12.89 16.33
N LEU A 407 -32.27 13.70 17.08
CA LEU A 407 -31.74 14.85 17.84
C LEU A 407 -31.45 14.69 19.32
N LEU A 408 -31.64 13.52 19.90
CA LEU A 408 -31.14 13.24 21.24
C LEU A 408 -29.76 12.54 21.20
N ILE A 409 -28.95 12.96 20.23
CA ILE A 409 -27.49 12.80 20.26
C ILE A 409 -26.90 14.22 20.28
N SER A 410 -27.37 15.08 21.18
CA SER A 410 -26.45 16.07 21.69
C SER A 410 -25.37 15.29 22.44
N SER A 411 -24.24 15.05 21.79
CA SER A 411 -22.96 15.08 22.48
C SER A 411 -22.83 16.48 23.05
N THR A 412 -23.55 16.76 24.14
CA THR A 412 -23.20 17.88 24.99
C THR A 412 -21.76 17.60 25.41
N ASP A 413 -20.90 18.61 25.33
CA ASP A 413 -19.60 18.59 25.99
C ASP A 413 -19.87 18.52 27.51
N HIS A 414 -20.27 17.34 27.99
CA HIS A 414 -20.47 17.11 29.40
C HIS A 414 -19.09 17.20 30.04
N PRO A 415 -18.92 17.85 31.21
CA PRO A 415 -17.62 18.02 31.86
C PRO A 415 -16.88 16.70 32.17
N PHE A 416 -17.56 15.57 32.06
CA PHE A 416 -16.99 14.23 32.21
C PHE A 416 -16.53 13.60 30.90
N THR A 417 -16.94 14.09 29.72
CA THR A 417 -16.49 13.57 28.42
C THR A 417 -14.98 13.81 28.27
N GLY A 418 -14.22 12.76 27.99
CA GLY A 418 -12.75 12.81 27.93
C GLY A 418 -12.04 12.68 29.29
N ARG A 419 -12.77 12.59 30.41
CA ARG A 419 -12.14 12.23 31.69
C ARG A 419 -11.82 10.74 31.75
N THR A 420 -10.74 10.44 32.44
CA THR A 420 -10.31 9.07 32.76
C THR A 420 -11.19 8.50 33.86
N ILE A 421 -11.58 7.25 33.70
CA ILE A 421 -12.30 6.46 34.70
C ILE A 421 -11.54 5.15 34.89
N ARG A 422 -11.38 4.69 36.12
CA ARG A 422 -10.73 3.41 36.41
C ARG A 422 -11.77 2.38 36.82
N ARG A 423 -11.71 1.20 36.23
CA ARG A 423 -12.54 0.05 36.62
C ARG A 423 -11.69 -0.96 37.38
N TRP A 424 -12.20 -1.39 38.53
CA TRP A 424 -11.63 -2.44 39.37
C TRP A 424 -12.37 -3.74 39.07
N THR A 425 -11.67 -4.74 38.52
CA THR A 425 -12.20 -6.10 38.38
C THR A 425 -11.41 -7.06 39.26
N GLU A 426 -11.94 -8.26 39.54
CA GLU A 426 -11.24 -9.26 40.37
C GLU A 426 -9.87 -9.67 39.81
N GLU A 427 -9.64 -9.46 38.51
CA GLU A 427 -8.44 -9.91 37.79
C GLU A 427 -7.49 -8.77 37.40
N ALA A 428 -7.97 -7.53 37.21
CA ALA A 428 -7.14 -6.38 36.82
C ALA A 428 -7.82 -5.02 37.02
N ASN A 429 -6.99 -3.97 37.07
CA ASN A 429 -7.44 -2.57 36.97
C ASN A 429 -7.29 -2.08 35.53
N GLU A 430 -8.33 -1.45 35.01
CA GLU A 430 -8.34 -0.96 33.64
C GLU A 430 -8.73 0.52 33.60
N ASP A 431 -7.89 1.32 32.97
CA ASP A 431 -8.15 2.73 32.73
C ASP A 431 -8.94 2.88 31.42
N GLY A 432 -10.06 3.57 31.52
CA GLY A 432 -10.93 3.90 30.40
C GLY A 432 -11.17 5.40 30.30
N ILE A 433 -11.89 5.79 29.25
CA ILE A 433 -12.26 7.18 29.00
C ILE A 433 -13.76 7.25 28.79
N VAL A 434 -14.39 8.28 29.35
CA VAL A 434 -15.78 8.62 29.04
C VAL A 434 -15.84 9.11 27.59
N SER A 435 -16.27 8.23 26.70
CA SER A 435 -16.25 8.43 25.25
C SER A 435 -17.38 9.33 24.75
N SER A 436 -18.58 9.21 25.34
CA SER A 436 -19.71 10.09 25.06
C SER A 436 -20.77 9.99 26.15
N ILE A 437 -21.49 11.08 26.37
CA ILE A 437 -22.70 11.11 27.17
C ILE A 437 -23.85 11.53 26.25
N LYS A 438 -24.88 10.71 26.15
CA LYS A 438 -26.04 10.91 25.27
C LYS A 438 -27.30 10.99 26.12
N THR A 439 -27.99 12.11 26.11
CA THR A 439 -29.25 12.26 26.85
C THR A 439 -30.42 11.81 25.99
N ARG A 440 -31.16 10.79 26.43
CA ARG A 440 -32.40 10.34 25.78
C ARG A 440 -33.57 10.69 26.69
N SER A 441 -34.36 11.70 26.32
CA SER A 441 -35.49 12.22 27.10
C SER A 441 -35.06 12.64 28.52
N GLU A 442 -35.42 11.88 29.56
CA GLU A 442 -35.10 12.14 30.98
C GLU A 442 -33.91 11.32 31.51
N THR A 443 -33.36 10.40 30.71
CA THR A 443 -32.25 9.53 31.14
C THR A 443 -31.00 9.80 30.30
N SER A 444 -29.93 10.24 30.95
CA SER A 444 -28.60 10.34 30.33
C SER A 444 -27.92 8.98 30.27
N LEU A 445 -27.35 8.61 29.13
CA LEU A 445 -26.59 7.37 28.93
C LEU A 445 -25.11 7.72 28.74
N VAL A 446 -24.25 7.20 29.61
CA VAL A 446 -22.80 7.38 29.58
C VAL A 446 -22.15 6.17 28.92
N THR A 447 -21.30 6.39 27.93
CA THR A 447 -20.51 5.32 27.28
C THR A 447 -19.04 5.43 27.69
N LEU A 448 -18.54 4.40 28.33
CA LEU A 448 -17.15 4.25 28.76
C LEU A 448 -16.41 3.38 27.74
N SER A 449 -15.21 3.80 27.35
CA SER A 449 -14.35 3.06 26.43
C SER A 449 -13.12 2.56 27.19
N PHE A 450 -12.94 1.25 27.22
CA PHE A 450 -11.78 0.56 27.78
C PHE A 450 -11.02 -0.20 26.67
N PRO A 451 -9.73 -0.53 26.86
CA PRO A 451 -8.99 -1.45 25.97
C PRO A 451 -9.71 -2.77 25.70
N SER A 452 -10.44 -3.30 26.68
CA SER A 452 -11.22 -4.55 26.60
C SER A 452 -12.57 -4.42 25.90
N GLY A 453 -13.06 -3.18 25.67
CA GLY A 453 -14.35 -2.93 25.01
C GLY A 453 -15.06 -1.69 25.52
N SER A 454 -16.23 -1.39 24.95
CA SER A 454 -17.08 -0.27 25.37
C SER A 454 -18.30 -0.73 26.15
N VAL A 455 -18.68 0.02 27.18
CA VAL A 455 -19.83 -0.28 28.06
C VAL A 455 -20.66 0.98 28.26
N SER A 456 -21.98 0.86 28.24
CA SER A 456 -22.90 1.99 28.40
C SER A 456 -23.82 1.83 29.62
N TYR A 457 -23.91 2.87 30.44
CA TYR A 457 -24.74 2.91 31.65
C TYR A 457 -25.68 4.13 31.63
N PRO A 458 -26.89 4.04 32.19
CA PRO A 458 -27.64 5.21 32.63
C PRO A 458 -26.84 6.03 33.67
N LEU A 459 -26.84 7.35 33.57
CA LEU A 459 -26.08 8.27 34.42
C LEU A 459 -26.39 8.09 35.92
N PRO A 460 -27.65 7.96 36.37
CA PRO A 460 -27.94 7.70 37.79
C PRO A 460 -27.35 6.37 38.28
N GLN A 461 -27.28 5.37 37.39
CA GLN A 461 -26.69 4.07 37.69
C GLN A 461 -25.16 4.17 37.78
N LEU A 462 -24.53 4.96 36.90
CA LEU A 462 -23.09 5.22 36.97
C LEU A 462 -22.72 6.02 38.23
N GLU A 463 -23.51 7.03 38.61
CA GLU A 463 -23.29 7.79 39.86
C GLU A 463 -23.39 6.87 41.09
N THR A 464 -24.33 5.93 41.09
CA THR A 464 -24.41 4.89 42.13
C THR A 464 -23.16 4.00 42.14
N LEU A 465 -22.70 3.59 40.95
CA LEU A 465 -21.51 2.73 40.79
C LEU A 465 -20.19 3.44 41.09
N LEU A 466 -20.13 4.77 41.01
CA LEU A 466 -18.97 5.58 41.43
C LEU A 466 -18.95 5.80 42.95
N ASN A 467 -20.12 5.81 43.60
CA ASN A 467 -20.22 5.99 45.05
C ASN A 467 -20.05 4.67 45.82
N GLU A 468 -20.54 3.55 45.29
CA GLU A 468 -20.61 2.26 46.00
C GLU A 468 -20.08 1.07 45.19
N GLY A 469 -19.60 1.30 43.96
CA GLY A 469 -19.26 0.25 43.01
C GLY A 469 -17.79 0.19 42.58
N PRO A 470 -17.47 -0.55 41.51
CA PRO A 470 -16.11 -0.87 41.09
C PRO A 470 -15.44 0.22 40.24
N PHE A 471 -15.92 1.47 40.28
CA PHE A 471 -15.40 2.55 39.44
C PHE A 471 -14.83 3.68 40.28
N GLU A 472 -13.73 4.27 39.81
CA GLU A 472 -13.09 5.47 40.37
C GLU A 472 -12.96 6.57 39.32
#